data_AF-A0A402A0Z7-F1
#
_entry.id   AF-A0A402A0Z7-F1
#
_cell.length_a   1.000
_cell.length_b   1.000
_cell.length_c   1.000
_cell.angle_alpha   90.00
_cell.angle_beta   90.00
_cell.angle_gamma   90.00
#
_symmetry.space_group_name_H-M   'P 1'
#
loop_
_entity.id
_entity.type
_entity.pdbx_description
1 polymer ?
#
loop_
_entity_poly.entity_id
_entity_poly.type
_entity_poly.pdbx_seq_one_letter_code
_entity_poly.pdbx_strand_id
1 'polypeptide(L)' 'MSWKTINQILGMALHDPLFWQMFQHDPLVFLQSRDFELTEDEKKVLCQSGHQDLAAFCQYLIDQLGCPET' A
#
# COMPACT_ATOMS: atom_id res chain seq x y z
N MET A 1 8.11 10.80 1.56
CA MET A 1 8.17 9.55 0.77
C MET A 1 7.64 9.84 -0.61
N SER A 2 8.30 9.32 -1.65
CA SER A 2 7.77 9.46 -3.01
C SER A 2 6.70 8.38 -3.22
N TRP A 3 5.57 8.76 -3.80
CA TRP A 3 4.55 7.87 -4.39
C TRP A 3 5.10 6.66 -5.16
N LYS A 4 6.37 6.73 -5.59
CA LYS A 4 7.17 5.63 -6.11
C LYS A 4 7.09 4.33 -5.27
N THR A 5 7.23 4.39 -3.95
CA THR A 5 7.18 3.19 -3.09
C THR A 5 5.79 2.56 -3.11
N ILE A 6 4.75 3.38 -2.96
CA ILE A 6 3.36 2.93 -3.01
C ILE A 6 3.02 2.38 -4.39
N ASN A 7 3.44 3.02 -5.47
CA ASN A 7 3.24 2.52 -6.82
C ASN A 7 3.95 1.19 -7.08
N GLN A 8 5.10 0.94 -6.47
CA GLN A 8 5.74 -0.38 -6.55
C GLN A 8 4.92 -1.45 -5.82
N ILE A 9 4.42 -1.14 -4.63
CA ILE A 9 3.55 -2.04 -3.86
C ILE A 9 2.27 -2.34 -4.65
N LEU A 10 1.61 -1.31 -5.19
CA LEU A 10 0.41 -1.44 -6.01
C LEU A 10 0.68 -2.21 -7.30
N GLY A 11 1.80 -1.96 -7.96
CA GLY A 11 2.21 -2.70 -9.16
C GLY A 11 2.42 -4.18 -8.87
N MET A 12 3.04 -4.51 -7.73
CA MET A 12 3.17 -5.90 -7.27
C MET A 12 1.82 -6.53 -6.94
N ALA A 13 0.95 -5.82 -6.21
CA ALA A 13 -0.39 -6.32 -5.89
C ALA A 13 -1.26 -6.54 -7.14
N LEU A 14 -1.09 -5.72 -8.18
CA LEU A 14 -1.81 -5.85 -9.45
C LEU A 14 -1.35 -7.07 -10.26
N HIS A 15 -0.05 -7.37 -10.24
CA HIS A 15 0.53 -8.48 -11.01
C HIS A 15 0.57 -9.81 -10.24
N ASP A 16 0.51 -9.76 -8.90
CA ASP A 16 0.63 -10.93 -8.03
C ASP A 16 -0.54 -10.95 -7.01
N PRO A 17 -1.60 -11.71 -7.30
CA PRO A 17 -2.75 -11.81 -6.40
C PRO A 17 -2.42 -12.51 -5.07
N LEU A 18 -1.37 -13.35 -5.01
CA LEU A 18 -0.90 -13.93 -3.75
C LEU A 18 -0.19 -12.88 -2.88
N PHE A 19 0.56 -11.97 -3.50
CA PHE A 19 1.12 -10.80 -2.83
C PHE A 19 0.01 -9.97 -2.21
N TRP A 20 -1.08 -9.69 -2.94
CA TRP A 20 -2.21 -8.94 -2.41
C TRP A 20 -2.88 -9.64 -1.21
N GLN A 21 -3.09 -10.96 -1.29
CA GLN A 21 -3.63 -11.72 -0.15
C GLN A 21 -2.72 -11.68 1.09
N MET A 22 -1.40 -11.84 0.91
CA MET A 22 -0.45 -11.74 2.02
C MET A 22 -0.38 -10.32 2.59
N PHE A 23 -0.42 -9.32 1.71
CA PHE A 23 -0.46 -7.91 2.07
C PHE A 23 -1.69 -7.57 2.91
N GLN A 24 -2.87 -8.10 2.57
CA GLN A 24 -4.10 -7.87 3.32
C GLN A 24 -4.09 -8.48 4.71
N HIS A 25 -3.34 -9.57 4.91
CA HIS A 25 -3.27 -10.23 6.20
C HIS A 25 -2.49 -9.39 7.22
N ASP A 26 -1.33 -8.86 6.80
CA ASP A 26 -0.45 -8.10 7.69
C ASP A 26 0.45 -7.13 6.87
N PRO A 27 -0.08 -5.99 6.40
CA PRO A 27 0.61 -5.14 5.44
C PRO A 27 1.90 -4.55 6.00
N LEU A 28 1.92 -4.21 7.30
CA LEU A 28 3.09 -3.65 7.95
C LEU A 28 4.24 -4.66 8.06
N VAL A 29 3.93 -5.87 8.52
CA VAL A 29 4.93 -6.94 8.67
C VAL A 29 5.45 -7.37 7.29
N PHE A 30 4.54 -7.50 6.33
CA PHE A 30 4.89 -7.89 4.97
C PHE A 30 5.79 -6.86 4.28
N LEU A 31 5.49 -5.57 4.42
CA LEU A 31 6.32 -4.51 3.83
C LEU A 31 7.66 -4.35 4.56
N GLN A 32 7.69 -4.47 5.89
CA GLN A 32 8.95 -4.46 6.64
C GLN A 32 9.87 -5.62 6.24
N SER A 33 9.31 -6.80 5.94
CA SER A 33 10.10 -7.95 5.48
C SER A 33 10.75 -7.77 4.11
N ARG A 34 10.33 -6.75 3.35
CA ARG A 34 10.82 -6.43 2.00
C ARG A 34 11.66 -5.16 1.94
N ASP A 35 12.16 -4.67 3.09
CA ASP A 35 12.95 -3.43 3.19
C ASP A 35 12.20 -2.19 2.66
N PHE A 36 10.86 -2.19 2.70
CA PHE A 36 10.11 -0.98 2.42
C PHE A 36 10.19 -0.03 3.60
N GLU A 37 10.90 1.08 3.39
CA GLU A 37 10.81 2.22 4.29
C GLU A 37 9.44 2.88 4.08
N LEU A 38 8.62 2.86 5.13
CA LEU A 38 7.33 3.54 5.20
C LEU A 38 7.37 4.57 6.32
N THR A 39 6.81 5.76 6.07
CA THR A 39 6.63 6.76 7.13
C THR A 39 5.53 6.32 8.10
N GLU A 40 5.49 6.96 9.27
CA GLU A 40 4.43 6.66 10.24
C GLU A 40 3.02 6.97 9.70
N ASP A 41 2.87 7.99 8.86
CA ASP A 41 1.61 8.29 8.18
C ASP A 41 1.21 7.18 7.20
N GLU A 42 2.13 6.71 6.37
CA GLU A 42 1.85 5.60 5.44
C GLU A 42 1.47 4.33 6.20
N LYS A 43 2.20 4.01 7.29
CA LYS A 43 1.87 2.86 8.13
C LYS A 43 0.46 2.98 8.72
N LYS A 44 0.05 4.18 9.16
CA LYS A 44 -1.31 4.41 9.68
C LYS A 44 -2.36 4.21 8.60
N VAL A 45 -2.15 4.77 7.42
CA VAL A 45 -3.07 4.63 6.28
C VAL A 45 -3.20 3.15 5.88
N LEU A 46 -2.07 2.45 5.72
CA LEU A 46 -2.03 1.03 5.39
C LEU A 46 -2.71 0.14 6.43
N CYS A 47 -2.56 0.46 7.72
CA CYS A 47 -3.19 -0.29 8.79
C CYS A 47 -4.70 -0.03 8.90
N GLN A 48 -5.17 1.11 8.41
CA GLN A 48 -6.58 1.51 8.41
C GLN A 48 -7.33 1.05 7.15
N SER A 49 -6.62 0.65 6.10
CA SER A 49 -7.24 0.16 4.89
C SER A 49 -7.71 -1.29 5.05
N GLY A 50 -8.84 -1.50 5.71
CA GLY A 50 -9.53 -2.79 5.75
C GLY A 50 -10.19 -3.19 4.42
N HIS A 51 -9.67 -2.73 3.28
CA HIS A 51 -10.32 -2.88 1.98
C HIS A 51 -9.93 -4.18 1.29
N GLN A 52 -10.93 -4.97 0.92
CA GLN A 52 -10.75 -6.24 0.21
C GLN A 52 -10.34 -6.04 -1.26
N ASP A 53 -10.67 -4.89 -1.84
CA ASP A 53 -10.47 -4.59 -3.25
C ASP A 53 -9.31 -3.63 -3.48
N LEU A 54 -8.46 -3.95 -4.47
CA LEU A 54 -7.28 -3.17 -4.81
C LEU A 54 -7.63 -1.78 -5.33
N ALA A 55 -8.71 -1.63 -6.12
CA ALA A 55 -9.10 -0.33 -6.64
C ALA A 55 -9.63 0.59 -5.52
N ALA A 56 -10.42 0.04 -4.59
CA ALA A 56 -10.84 0.76 -3.40
C ALA A 56 -9.65 1.19 -2.53
N PHE A 57 -8.66 0.31 -2.38
CA PHE A 57 -7.42 0.61 -1.66
C PHE A 57 -6.60 1.71 -2.34
N CYS A 58 -6.43 1.67 -3.66
CA CYS A 58 -5.78 2.74 -4.42
C CYS A 58 -6.48 4.08 -4.22
N GLN A 59 -7.81 4.10 -4.31
CA GLN A 59 -8.58 5.33 -4.13
C GLN A 59 -8.43 5.89 -2.71
N TYR A 60 -8.43 5.01 -1.70
CA TYR A 60 -8.19 5.39 -0.31
C TYR A 60 -6.78 5.97 -0.10
N LEU A 61 -5.75 5.37 -0.70
CA LEU A 61 -4.39 5.90 -0.66
C LEU A 61 -4.29 7.29 -1.29
N ILE A 62 -4.95 7.51 -2.44
CA ILE A 62 -4.99 8.82 -3.12
C ILE A 62 -5.66 9.88 -2.23
N ASP A 63 -6.76 9.51 -1.57
CA ASP A 63 -7.51 10.39 -0.67
C ASP A 63 -6.71 10.77 0.59
N GLN A 64 -6.01 9.81 1.19
CA GLN A 64 -5.28 10.01 2.44
C GLN A 64 -3.90 10.62 2.28
N LEU A 65 -3.16 10.23 1.24
CA LEU A 65 -1.77 10.67 1.03
C LEU A 65 -1.64 11.84 0.06
N GLY A 66 -2.76 12.23 -0.57
CA GLY A 66 -2.80 13.27 -1.59
C GLY A 66 -2.32 12.76 -2.94
N CYS A 67 -2.93 13.28 -4.01
CA CYS A 67 -2.61 12.92 -5.39
C CYS A 67 -1.10 13.05 -5.68
N PRO A 68 -0.46 12.11 -6.41
CA PRO A 68 0.90 12.31 -6.87
C PRO A 68 0.95 13.57 -7.73
N GLU A 69 1.70 14.57 -7.28
CA GLU A 69 2.03 15.73 -8.10
C GLU A 69 2.70 15.22 -9.39
N THR A 70 2.05 15.48 -10.53
CA THR A 70 2.45 15.07 -11.89
C THR A 70 3.79 15.64 -12.32
#